data_AF-A0AAW9K279-F1
#
_entry.id   AF-A0AAW9K279-F1
#
_cell.length_a   1.000
_cell.length_b   1.000
_cell.length_c   1.000
_cell.angle_alpha   90.00
_cell.angle_beta   90.00
_cell.angle_gamma   90.00
#
_symmetry.space_group_name_H-M   'P 1'
#
loop_
_entity.id
_entity.type
_entity.pdbx_description
1 polymer ?
#
loop_
_entity_poly.entity_id
_entity_poly.type
_entity_poly.pdbx_seq_one_letter_code
_entity_poly.pdbx_strand_id
1 'polypeptide(L)'
;MENKKVVLKDGQAKVIDSERINMLTDFLRRINKEGITKELREEGLDIVKSIDPLELSIAEQNLIDDGMEPSELRHLCDIHMEILKDELEKLKSNISRGHVLDTLVEEHTKILGLLEELEIVTSKIVKMDKYNKENAEFSKALEIVQGILDAELHHKREEDVLFPELEKREITGPTRIMRLEHDQLREKKRRLKELIKVVEYLDFEDFKDNLQSLSKEICFELKDHIFKENYILYPTALEAIKDEKLWESMREKCDDIGYCPFTPKECIKK
;
A
#
# COMPACT_ATOMS: atom_id res chain seq x y z
N MET A 1 8.35 10.12 -33.14
CA MET A 1 8.52 8.66 -33.31
C MET A 1 8.94 8.14 -31.94
N GLU A 2 7.98 8.08 -31.03
CA GLU A 2 7.39 6.82 -30.52
C GLU A 2 8.35 6.00 -29.67
N ASN A 3 8.50 6.42 -28.40
CA ASN A 3 9.01 5.57 -27.34
C ASN A 3 7.83 5.06 -26.51
N LYS A 4 7.08 4.10 -27.07
CA LYS A 4 6.02 3.37 -26.36
C LYS A 4 6.64 2.07 -25.84
N LYS A 5 6.81 1.92 -24.52
CA LYS A 5 7.11 0.60 -23.95
C LYS A 5 5.81 -0.18 -23.86
N VAL A 6 5.67 -1.23 -24.67
CA VAL A 6 4.55 -2.17 -24.61
C VAL A 6 4.95 -3.30 -23.68
N VAL A 7 4.36 -3.38 -22.49
CA VAL A 7 4.49 -4.57 -21.64
C VAL A 7 3.42 -5.57 -22.06
N LEU A 8 3.82 -6.55 -22.89
CA LEU A 8 2.97 -7.68 -23.24
C LEU A 8 3.13 -8.79 -22.20
N LYS A 9 2.01 -9.14 -21.55
CA LYS A 9 1.58 -10.52 -21.35
C LYS A 9 0.07 -10.49 -21.08
N ASP A 10 -0.67 -11.16 -21.97
CA ASP A 10 -2.09 -11.51 -21.92
C ASP A 10 -3.15 -10.42 -22.19
N GLY A 11 -2.97 -9.67 -23.28
CA GLY A 11 -4.12 -9.33 -24.14
C GLY A 11 -4.68 -7.91 -24.15
N GLN A 12 -4.14 -6.96 -23.38
CA GLN A 12 -4.50 -5.54 -23.54
C GLN A 12 -3.25 -4.66 -23.48
N ALA A 13 -2.86 -4.08 -24.62
CA ALA A 13 -1.75 -3.13 -24.70
C ALA A 13 -2.24 -1.75 -24.23
N LYS A 14 -1.96 -1.38 -22.98
CA LYS A 14 -2.06 0.02 -22.55
C LYS A 14 -0.80 0.74 -23.05
N VAL A 15 -1.00 1.85 -23.75
CA VAL A 15 0.12 2.72 -24.15
C VAL A 15 0.63 3.38 -22.89
N ILE A 16 1.78 2.93 -22.41
CA ILE A 16 2.45 3.53 -21.27
C ILE A 16 3.22 4.74 -21.77
N ASP A 17 3.00 5.90 -21.16
CA ASP A 17 3.68 7.14 -21.53
C ASP A 17 5.08 7.18 -20.89
N SER A 18 6.10 6.89 -21.69
CA SER A 18 7.49 6.90 -21.24
C SER A 18 7.97 8.28 -20.80
N GLU A 19 7.42 9.37 -21.34
CA GLU A 19 7.80 10.73 -20.96
C GLU A 19 7.30 11.02 -19.54
N ARG A 20 6.06 10.61 -19.24
CA ARG A 20 5.48 10.72 -17.90
C ARG A 20 6.18 9.85 -16.87
N ILE A 21 6.56 8.62 -17.21
CA ILE A 21 7.36 7.77 -16.32
C ILE A 21 8.69 8.44 -16.00
N ASN A 22 9.36 9.02 -16.99
CA ASN A 22 10.63 9.72 -16.77
C ASN A 22 10.43 10.95 -15.88
N MET A 23 9.39 11.75 -16.13
CA MET A 23 9.05 12.89 -15.27
C MET A 23 8.78 12.46 -13.83
N LEU A 24 8.03 11.38 -13.61
CA LEU A 24 7.80 10.85 -12.27
C LEU A 24 9.12 10.36 -11.65
N THR A 25 9.93 9.61 -12.40
CA THR A 25 11.23 9.11 -11.93
C THR A 25 12.12 10.27 -11.46
N ASP A 26 12.19 11.35 -12.25
CA ASP A 26 12.96 12.55 -11.92
C ASP A 26 12.38 13.30 -10.70
N PHE A 27 11.05 13.38 -10.61
CA PHE A 27 10.35 13.97 -9.47
C PHE A 27 10.65 13.22 -8.16
N LEU A 28 10.51 11.89 -8.16
CA LEU A 28 10.82 11.03 -7.02
C LEU A 28 12.30 11.19 -6.58
N ARG A 29 13.24 11.30 -7.54
CA ARG A 29 14.66 11.60 -7.19
C ARG A 29 14.84 12.95 -6.52
N ARG A 30 14.17 13.99 -7.04
CA ARG A 30 14.27 15.35 -6.49
C ARG A 30 13.74 15.41 -5.08
N ILE A 31 12.59 14.79 -4.80
CA ILE A 31 12.07 14.71 -3.43
C ILE A 31 13.05 13.99 -2.49
N ASN A 32 13.66 12.89 -2.93
CA ASN A 32 14.62 12.15 -2.10
C ASN A 32 15.83 13.01 -1.72
N LYS A 33 16.28 13.86 -2.66
CA LYS A 33 17.50 14.67 -2.50
C LYS A 33 17.25 16.00 -1.77
N GLU A 34 16.14 16.65 -2.09
CA GLU A 34 15.87 18.05 -1.69
C GLU A 34 14.90 18.14 -0.50
N GLY A 35 14.21 17.04 -0.15
CA GLY A 35 13.14 17.04 0.83
C GLY A 35 11.89 17.78 0.35
N ILE A 36 10.94 18.01 1.24
CA ILE A 36 9.66 18.63 0.89
C ILE A 36 9.82 20.15 0.76
N THR A 37 9.74 20.66 -0.47
CA THR A 37 9.60 22.09 -0.75
C THR A 37 8.17 22.42 -1.17
N LYS A 38 7.78 23.70 -1.07
CA LYS A 38 6.46 24.15 -1.54
C LYS A 38 6.27 23.88 -3.04
N GLU A 39 7.33 24.08 -3.82
CA GLU A 39 7.37 23.85 -5.26
C GLU A 39 7.18 22.36 -5.60
N LEU A 40 7.90 21.46 -4.91
CA LEU A 40 7.76 20.01 -5.10
C LEU A 40 6.39 19.50 -4.64
N ARG A 41 5.77 20.14 -3.63
CA ARG A 41 4.39 19.83 -3.23
C ARG A 41 3.39 20.19 -4.35
N GLU A 42 3.51 21.37 -4.95
CA GLU A 42 2.65 21.79 -6.07
C GLU A 42 2.85 20.87 -7.30
N GLU A 43 4.10 20.54 -7.62
CA GLU A 43 4.44 19.61 -8.72
C GLU A 43 3.89 18.20 -8.47
N GLY A 44 4.05 17.65 -7.26
CA GLY A 44 3.53 16.33 -6.90
C GLY A 44 2.02 16.21 -6.99
N LEU A 45 1.30 17.27 -6.61
CA LEU A 45 -0.17 17.33 -6.72
C LEU A 45 -0.62 17.24 -8.18
N ASP A 46 0.10 17.86 -9.11
CA ASP A 46 -0.26 17.81 -10.53
C ASP A 46 0.10 16.46 -11.16
N ILE A 47 1.21 15.85 -10.75
CA ILE A 47 1.58 14.50 -11.20
C ILE A 47 0.53 13.49 -10.77
N VAL A 48 0.16 13.46 -9.49
CA VAL A 48 -0.75 12.44 -8.91
C VAL A 48 -2.14 12.47 -9.52
N LYS A 49 -2.68 13.67 -9.82
CA LYS A 49 -4.01 13.80 -10.46
C LYS A 49 -4.13 13.05 -11.79
N SER A 50 -3.00 12.79 -12.44
CA SER A 50 -3.00 12.24 -13.79
C SER A 50 -2.41 10.84 -13.85
N ILE A 51 -1.72 10.37 -12.80
CA ILE A 51 -0.87 9.18 -12.85
C ILE A 51 -1.64 7.87 -12.72
N ASP A 52 -1.15 6.82 -13.39
CA ASP A 52 -1.67 5.46 -13.24
C ASP A 52 -0.78 4.66 -12.25
N PRO A 53 -1.34 3.78 -11.38
CA PRO A 53 -0.54 2.98 -10.46
C PRO A 53 0.55 2.13 -11.14
N LEU A 54 0.31 1.68 -12.38
CA LEU A 54 1.32 0.97 -13.17
C LEU A 54 2.47 1.90 -13.59
N GLU A 55 2.19 3.15 -13.95
CA GLU A 55 3.23 4.14 -14.28
C GLU A 55 4.10 4.44 -13.07
N LEU A 56 3.48 4.58 -11.89
CA LEU A 56 4.20 4.75 -10.63
C LEU A 56 5.10 3.56 -10.31
N SER A 57 4.55 2.34 -10.39
CA SER A 57 5.31 1.11 -10.14
C SER A 57 6.52 0.97 -11.09
N ILE A 58 6.38 1.40 -12.35
CA ILE A 58 7.49 1.36 -13.32
C ILE A 58 8.54 2.43 -12.99
N ALA A 59 8.12 3.64 -12.59
CA ALA A 59 9.06 4.68 -12.21
C ALA A 59 9.85 4.29 -10.95
N GLU A 60 9.21 3.68 -9.96
CA GLU A 60 9.86 3.12 -8.77
C GLU A 60 10.89 2.05 -9.14
N GLN A 61 10.52 1.13 -10.04
CA GLN A 61 11.46 0.12 -10.52
C GLN A 61 12.66 0.75 -11.26
N ASN A 62 12.45 1.79 -12.06
CA ASN A 62 13.56 2.50 -12.72
C ASN A 62 14.52 3.12 -11.70
N LEU A 63 14.03 3.62 -10.56
CA LEU A 63 14.90 4.17 -9.51
C LEU A 63 15.78 3.09 -8.90
N ILE A 64 15.21 1.92 -8.62
CA ILE A 64 15.94 0.76 -8.09
C ILE A 64 16.98 0.28 -9.10
N ASP A 65 16.59 0.15 -10.37
CA ASP A 65 17.49 -0.28 -11.45
C ASP A 65 18.67 0.68 -11.64
N ASP A 66 18.46 1.98 -11.35
CA ASP A 66 19.49 3.02 -11.39
C ASP A 66 20.29 3.16 -10.08
N GLY A 67 20.13 2.21 -9.16
CA GLY A 67 20.95 2.08 -7.95
C GLY A 67 20.40 2.78 -6.71
N MET A 68 19.14 3.22 -6.70
CA MET A 68 18.47 3.66 -5.48
C MET A 68 18.26 2.46 -4.55
N GLU A 69 18.64 2.61 -3.28
CA GLU A 69 18.43 1.54 -2.31
C GLU A 69 16.93 1.44 -1.95
N PRO A 70 16.37 0.23 -1.74
CA PRO A 70 14.97 0.07 -1.31
C PRO A 70 14.63 0.82 -0.01
N SER A 71 15.63 1.12 0.82
CA SER A 71 15.45 1.98 2.01
C SER A 71 15.22 3.45 1.70
N GLU A 72 15.75 3.97 0.59
CA GLU A 72 15.54 5.36 0.16
C GLU A 72 14.13 5.53 -0.41
N LEU A 73 13.64 4.53 -1.15
CA LEU A 73 12.29 4.50 -1.68
C LEU A 73 11.22 4.50 -0.57
N ARG A 74 11.51 3.86 0.57
CA ARG A 74 10.66 3.95 1.78
C ARG A 74 10.48 5.37 2.29
N HIS A 75 11.57 6.12 2.39
CA HIS A 75 11.54 7.47 2.91
C HIS A 75 10.67 8.38 2.01
N LEU A 76 10.73 8.12 0.70
CA LEU A 76 9.88 8.78 -0.28
C LEU A 76 8.38 8.52 -0.04
N CYS A 77 7.96 7.30 0.31
CA CYS A 77 6.55 7.01 0.59
C CYS A 77 6.01 7.86 1.75
N ASP A 78 6.74 7.94 2.87
CA ASP A 78 6.31 8.74 4.04
C ASP A 78 6.17 10.22 3.67
N ILE A 79 7.13 10.75 2.91
CA ILE A 79 7.10 12.12 2.40
C ILE A 79 5.92 12.36 1.47
N HIS A 80 5.67 11.49 0.50
CA HIS A 80 4.61 11.69 -0.48
C HIS A 80 3.22 11.55 0.16
N MET A 81 3.02 10.64 1.12
CA MET A 81 1.79 10.56 1.90
C MET A 81 1.51 11.87 2.64
N GLU A 82 2.55 12.49 3.23
CA GLU A 82 2.42 13.80 3.89
C GLU A 82 2.10 14.94 2.91
N ILE A 83 2.69 14.90 1.71
CA ILE A 83 2.43 15.88 0.64
C ILE A 83 0.97 15.81 0.18
N LEU A 84 0.43 14.61 0.02
CA LEU A 84 -0.87 14.38 -0.61
C LEU A 84 -2.02 14.23 0.38
N LYS A 85 -1.75 14.30 1.69
CA LYS A 85 -2.76 14.16 2.74
C LYS A 85 -4.03 14.98 2.49
N ASP A 86 -3.88 16.22 1.99
CA ASP A 86 -5.01 17.10 1.68
C ASP A 86 -5.89 16.57 0.54
N GLU A 87 -5.34 15.82 -0.43
CA GLU A 87 -6.12 15.20 -1.50
C GLU A 87 -6.93 14.00 -0.99
N LEU A 88 -6.39 13.25 -0.03
CA LEU A 88 -7.14 12.18 0.61
C LEU A 88 -8.31 12.75 1.43
N GLU A 89 -8.10 13.85 2.15
CA GLU A 89 -9.19 14.54 2.86
C GLU A 89 -10.25 15.08 1.90
N LYS A 90 -9.85 15.59 0.72
CA LYS A 90 -10.80 15.98 -0.33
C LYS A 90 -11.60 14.78 -0.84
N LEU A 91 -10.96 13.64 -1.10
CA LEU A 91 -11.65 12.41 -1.50
C LEU A 91 -12.69 12.02 -0.45
N LYS A 92 -12.31 12.00 0.83
CA LYS A 92 -13.21 11.67 1.95
C LYS A 92 -14.36 12.67 2.07
N SER A 93 -14.13 13.95 1.80
CA SER A 93 -15.20 14.97 1.85
C SER A 93 -16.26 14.82 0.74
N ASN A 94 -15.92 14.13 -0.35
CA ASN A 94 -16.82 13.88 -1.48
C ASN A 94 -17.64 12.59 -1.35
N ILE A 95 -17.42 11.80 -0.29
CA ILE A 95 -18.13 10.55 -0.04
C ILE A 95 -18.77 10.56 1.35
N SER A 96 -19.85 9.80 1.52
CA SER A 96 -20.54 9.68 2.81
C SER A 96 -19.85 8.66 3.72
N ARG A 97 -20.06 8.78 5.03
CA ARG A 97 -19.60 7.77 6.00
C ARG A 97 -20.23 6.42 5.67
N GLY A 98 -19.42 5.35 5.67
CA GLY A 98 -19.87 4.01 5.31
C GLY A 98 -19.98 3.77 3.80
N HIS A 99 -19.53 4.72 2.98
CA HIS A 99 -19.17 4.46 1.59
C HIS A 99 -18.07 3.39 1.54
N VAL A 100 -18.01 2.60 0.46
CA VAL A 100 -17.02 1.53 0.28
C VAL A 100 -15.59 2.09 0.44
N LEU A 101 -15.28 3.16 -0.30
CA LEU A 101 -13.98 3.83 -0.23
C LEU A 101 -13.69 4.47 1.14
N ASP A 102 -14.70 5.00 1.84
CA ASP A 102 -14.49 5.54 3.21
C ASP A 102 -14.02 4.41 4.14
N THR A 103 -14.65 3.23 4.04
CA THR A 103 -14.26 2.08 4.87
C THR A 103 -12.85 1.60 4.55
N LEU A 104 -12.49 1.49 3.27
CA LEU A 104 -11.15 1.07 2.86
C LEU A 104 -10.07 2.05 3.34
N VAL A 105 -10.28 3.35 3.17
CA VAL A 105 -9.34 4.39 3.64
C VAL A 105 -9.19 4.39 5.17
N GLU A 106 -10.28 4.15 5.91
CA GLU A 106 -10.24 4.06 7.37
C GLU A 106 -9.48 2.83 7.86
N GLU A 107 -9.56 1.71 7.13
CA GLU A 107 -8.77 0.52 7.39
C GLU A 107 -7.28 0.74 7.07
N HIS A 108 -6.96 1.46 5.99
CA HIS A 108 -5.58 1.90 5.72
C HIS A 108 -4.98 2.67 6.88
N THR A 109 -5.75 3.56 7.51
CA THR A 109 -5.29 4.29 8.70
C THR A 109 -4.90 3.34 9.85
N LYS A 110 -5.63 2.22 10.01
CA LYS A 110 -5.30 1.20 11.02
C LYS A 110 -4.08 0.37 10.63
N ILE A 111 -3.99 -0.01 9.36
CA ILE A 111 -2.86 -0.77 8.83
C ILE A 111 -1.57 0.03 8.97
N LEU A 112 -1.57 1.32 8.60
CA LEU A 112 -0.41 2.20 8.78
C LEU A 112 0.04 2.29 10.24
N GLY A 113 -0.89 2.42 11.19
CA GLY A 113 -0.57 2.38 12.61
C GLY A 113 0.06 1.06 13.06
N LEU A 114 -0.42 -0.08 12.56
CA LEU A 114 0.19 -1.39 12.81
C LEU A 114 1.62 -1.48 12.24
N LEU A 115 1.89 -0.87 11.09
CA LEU A 115 3.24 -0.83 10.51
C LEU A 115 4.20 0.02 11.34
N GLU A 116 3.76 1.17 11.85
CA GLU A 116 4.55 1.98 12.78
C GLU A 116 4.88 1.18 14.06
N GLU A 117 3.89 0.49 14.62
CA GLU A 117 4.11 -0.37 15.77
C GLU A 117 5.06 -1.54 15.46
N LEU A 118 5.00 -2.09 14.25
CA LEU A 118 5.91 -3.14 13.78
C LEU A 118 7.36 -2.64 13.75
N GLU A 119 7.62 -1.45 13.20
CA GLU A 119 8.96 -0.86 13.15
C GLU A 119 9.53 -0.62 14.57
N ILE A 120 8.69 -0.16 15.49
CA ILE A 120 9.07 0.08 16.88
C ILE A 120 9.43 -1.24 17.58
N VAL A 121 8.56 -2.26 17.49
CA VAL A 121 8.76 -3.53 18.20
C VAL A 121 9.97 -4.29 17.63
N THR A 122 10.16 -4.33 16.30
CA THR A 122 11.32 -5.00 15.71
C THR A 122 12.62 -4.28 16.04
N SER A 123 12.63 -2.95 16.04
CA SER A 123 13.80 -2.16 16.47
C SER A 123 14.23 -2.46 17.90
N LYS A 124 13.27 -2.68 18.81
CA LYS A 124 13.58 -3.10 20.18
C LYS A 124 14.15 -4.51 20.25
N ILE A 125 13.53 -5.46 19.55
CA ILE A 125 13.98 -6.87 19.52
C ILE A 125 15.40 -6.97 18.96
N VAL A 126 15.72 -6.24 17.89
CA VAL A 126 17.04 -6.24 17.26
C VAL A 126 18.15 -5.68 18.17
N LYS A 127 17.79 -4.85 19.16
CA LYS A 127 18.74 -4.32 20.15
C LYS A 127 18.96 -5.25 21.35
N MET A 128 18.28 -6.39 21.41
CA MET A 128 18.44 -7.34 22.50
C MET A 128 19.70 -8.20 22.29
N ASP A 129 20.35 -8.55 23.40
CA ASP A 129 21.54 -9.41 23.38
C ASP A 129 21.20 -10.90 23.20
N LYS A 130 20.01 -11.32 23.64
CA LYS A 130 19.58 -12.72 23.58
C LYS A 130 18.06 -12.84 23.53
N TYR A 131 17.61 -13.96 22.96
CA TYR A 131 16.20 -14.36 23.03
C TYR A 131 15.75 -14.57 24.49
N ASN A 132 14.57 -14.05 24.80
CA ASN A 132 13.86 -14.34 26.05
C ASN A 132 12.36 -14.50 25.75
N LYS A 133 11.84 -15.71 25.92
CA LYS A 133 10.44 -16.07 25.69
C LYS A 133 9.45 -15.27 26.56
N GLU A 134 9.88 -14.82 27.73
CA GLU A 134 9.06 -14.02 28.65
C GLU A 134 9.06 -12.52 28.31
N ASN A 135 9.89 -12.09 27.34
CA ASN A 135 9.92 -10.69 26.94
C ASN A 135 8.68 -10.35 26.11
N ALA A 136 7.91 -9.37 26.60
CA ALA A 136 6.64 -8.95 26.04
C ALA A 136 6.74 -8.40 24.59
N GLU A 137 7.92 -7.99 24.12
CA GLU A 137 8.06 -7.51 22.74
C GLU A 137 7.84 -8.64 21.71
N PHE A 138 8.13 -9.92 22.03
CA PHE A 138 7.87 -11.04 21.12
C PHE A 138 6.37 -11.34 20.99
N SER A 139 5.63 -11.34 22.10
CA SER A 139 4.17 -11.48 22.06
C SER A 139 3.52 -10.29 21.35
N LYS A 140 4.00 -9.07 21.64
CA LYS A 140 3.54 -7.86 20.95
C LYS A 140 3.80 -7.93 19.44
N ALA A 141 4.97 -8.40 19.01
CA ALA A 141 5.28 -8.56 17.59
C ALA A 141 4.32 -9.56 16.91
N LEU A 142 4.00 -10.68 17.56
CA LEU A 142 3.02 -11.64 17.05
C LEU A 142 1.61 -11.03 16.94
N GLU A 143 1.18 -10.25 17.93
CA GLU A 143 -0.12 -9.57 17.91
C GLU A 143 -0.21 -8.55 16.76
N ILE A 144 0.83 -7.73 16.57
CA ILE A 144 0.89 -6.76 15.47
C ILE A 144 0.85 -7.47 14.12
N VAL A 145 1.68 -8.49 13.92
CA VAL A 145 1.73 -9.25 12.66
C VAL A 145 0.41 -9.97 12.40
N GLN A 146 -0.27 -10.46 13.45
CA GLN A 146 -1.63 -10.97 13.32
C GLN A 146 -2.60 -9.89 12.85
N GLY A 147 -2.56 -8.70 13.45
CA GLY A 147 -3.37 -7.56 13.01
C GLY A 147 -3.15 -7.22 11.53
N ILE A 148 -1.89 -7.24 11.06
CA ILE A 148 -1.57 -6.98 9.64
C ILE A 148 -2.10 -8.13 8.74
N LEU A 149 -2.07 -9.38 9.20
CA LEU A 149 -2.67 -10.51 8.47
C LEU A 149 -4.20 -10.44 8.42
N ASP A 150 -4.84 -9.87 9.44
CA ASP A 150 -6.28 -9.70 9.49
C ASP A 150 -6.80 -8.68 8.45
N ALA A 151 -5.90 -7.91 7.82
CA ALA A 151 -6.19 -7.08 6.65
C ALA A 151 -6.58 -7.90 5.40
N GLU A 152 -6.55 -9.24 5.43
CA GLU A 152 -6.99 -10.06 4.28
C GLU A 152 -8.43 -9.77 3.84
N LEU A 153 -9.33 -9.43 4.77
CA LEU A 153 -10.71 -9.05 4.43
C LEU A 153 -10.78 -7.71 3.68
N HIS A 154 -9.80 -6.82 3.89
CA HIS A 154 -9.64 -5.60 3.12
C HIS A 154 -9.34 -5.93 1.65
N HIS A 155 -8.23 -6.62 1.40
CA HIS A 155 -7.81 -7.02 0.05
C HIS A 155 -8.90 -7.81 -0.67
N LYS A 156 -9.61 -8.69 0.05
CA LYS A 156 -10.70 -9.47 -0.54
C LYS A 156 -11.83 -8.60 -1.09
N ARG A 157 -12.22 -7.52 -0.41
CA ARG A 157 -13.26 -6.61 -0.92
C ARG A 157 -12.77 -5.81 -2.10
N GLU A 158 -11.51 -5.45 -2.13
CA GLU A 158 -10.94 -4.82 -3.30
C GLU A 158 -10.96 -5.76 -4.50
N GLU A 159 -10.44 -6.99 -4.33
CA GLU A 159 -10.32 -8.00 -5.37
C GLU A 159 -11.67 -8.52 -5.89
N ASP A 160 -12.65 -8.72 -5.00
CA ASP A 160 -13.94 -9.33 -5.32
C ASP A 160 -15.04 -8.29 -5.62
N VAL A 161 -14.87 -7.02 -5.21
CA VAL A 161 -15.90 -5.97 -5.34
C VAL A 161 -15.42 -4.76 -6.13
N LEU A 162 -14.36 -4.08 -5.68
CA LEU A 162 -13.92 -2.82 -6.31
C LEU A 162 -13.26 -3.06 -7.68
N PHE A 163 -12.29 -3.97 -7.75
CA PHE A 163 -11.50 -4.24 -8.95
C PHE A 163 -12.35 -4.75 -10.12
N PRO A 164 -13.33 -5.66 -9.93
CA PRO A 164 -14.20 -6.07 -11.02
C PRO A 164 -15.02 -4.92 -11.62
N GLU A 165 -15.41 -3.93 -10.82
CA GLU A 165 -16.14 -2.76 -11.32
C GLU A 165 -15.22 -1.78 -12.08
N LEU A 166 -13.96 -1.66 -11.67
CA LEU A 166 -12.94 -0.92 -12.40
C LEU A 166 -12.61 -1.59 -13.75
N GLU A 167 -12.50 -2.92 -13.76
CA GLU A 167 -12.18 -3.71 -14.96
C GLU A 167 -13.28 -3.65 -16.02
N LYS A 168 -14.56 -3.64 -15.59
CA LYS A 168 -15.71 -3.40 -16.48
C LYS A 168 -15.66 -2.03 -17.18
N ARG A 169 -14.87 -1.11 -16.63
CA ARG A 169 -14.64 0.26 -17.15
C ARG A 169 -13.26 0.39 -17.79
N GLU A 170 -12.65 -0.74 -18.18
CA GLU A 170 -11.37 -0.82 -18.89
C GLU A 170 -10.15 -0.39 -18.05
N ILE A 171 -10.30 -0.27 -16.73
CA ILE A 171 -9.20 0.01 -15.79
C ILE A 171 -8.65 -1.33 -15.28
N THR A 172 -7.88 -2.01 -16.15
CA THR A 172 -7.42 -3.40 -15.91
C THR A 172 -5.94 -3.50 -15.50
N GLY A 173 -5.10 -2.59 -15.98
CA GLY A 173 -3.67 -2.54 -15.64
C GLY A 173 -3.42 -2.36 -14.14
N PRO A 174 -3.98 -1.31 -13.51
CA PRO A 174 -3.80 -1.05 -12.08
C PRO A 174 -4.27 -2.21 -11.20
N THR A 175 -5.48 -2.73 -11.43
CA THR A 175 -6.04 -3.82 -10.62
C THR A 175 -5.26 -5.12 -10.74
N ARG A 176 -4.58 -5.35 -11.86
CA ARG A 176 -3.65 -6.49 -12.02
C ARG A 176 -2.40 -6.33 -11.17
N ILE A 177 -1.81 -5.13 -11.13
CA ILE A 177 -0.61 -4.87 -10.31
C ILE A 177 -0.95 -4.98 -8.83
N MET A 178 -2.06 -4.38 -8.38
CA MET A 178 -2.49 -4.46 -6.98
C MET A 178 -2.65 -5.92 -6.52
N ARG A 179 -3.24 -6.80 -7.35
CA ARG A 179 -3.34 -8.24 -7.02
C ARG A 179 -1.98 -8.95 -6.90
N LEU A 180 -1.03 -8.61 -7.77
CA LEU A 180 0.33 -9.18 -7.69
C LEU A 180 1.02 -8.73 -6.40
N GLU A 181 0.87 -7.46 -6.02
CA GLU A 181 1.40 -6.92 -4.77
C GLU A 181 0.72 -7.58 -3.56
N HIS A 182 -0.62 -7.76 -3.58
CA HIS A 182 -1.35 -8.49 -2.54
C HIS A 182 -0.80 -9.90 -2.32
N ASP A 183 -0.55 -10.66 -3.39
CA ASP A 183 -0.03 -12.03 -3.30
C ASP A 183 1.38 -12.08 -2.69
N GLN A 184 2.25 -11.16 -3.10
CA GLN A 184 3.60 -11.03 -2.53
C GLN A 184 3.55 -10.64 -1.04
N LEU A 185 2.72 -9.65 -0.70
CA LEU A 185 2.53 -9.20 0.68
C LEU A 185 1.96 -10.32 1.56
N ARG A 186 0.99 -11.11 1.06
CA ARG A 186 0.44 -12.28 1.78
C ARG A 186 1.53 -13.28 2.15
N GLU A 187 2.43 -13.59 1.23
CA GLU A 187 3.56 -14.50 1.48
C GLU A 187 4.51 -13.94 2.56
N LYS A 188 4.93 -12.67 2.41
CA LYS A 188 5.87 -12.02 3.34
C LYS A 188 5.28 -11.89 4.74
N LYS A 189 4.01 -11.48 4.87
CA LYS A 189 3.28 -11.40 6.16
C LYS A 189 3.26 -12.75 6.88
N ARG A 190 2.99 -13.85 6.16
CA ARG A 190 3.01 -15.22 6.72
C ARG A 190 4.43 -15.62 7.15
N ARG A 191 5.43 -15.36 6.30
CA ARG A 191 6.83 -15.65 6.62
C ARG A 191 7.29 -14.90 7.88
N LEU A 192 6.91 -13.64 8.04
CA LEU A 192 7.25 -12.85 9.23
C LEU A 192 6.64 -13.45 10.49
N LYS A 193 5.36 -13.85 10.44
CA LYS A 193 4.70 -14.52 11.56
C LYS A 193 5.41 -15.81 11.96
N GLU A 194 5.75 -16.65 10.99
CA GLU A 194 6.43 -17.92 11.24
C GLU A 194 7.85 -17.70 11.77
N LEU A 195 8.60 -16.72 11.24
CA LEU A 195 9.91 -16.33 11.74
C LEU A 195 9.87 -16.00 13.25
N ILE A 196 8.90 -15.21 13.68
CA ILE A 196 8.75 -14.84 15.11
C ILE A 196 8.38 -16.05 15.97
N LYS A 197 7.53 -16.97 15.46
CA LYS A 197 7.12 -18.17 16.22
C LYS A 197 8.27 -19.15 16.46
N VAL A 198 9.17 -19.30 15.50
CA VAL A 198 10.23 -20.31 15.55
C VAL A 198 11.55 -19.78 16.10
N VAL A 199 11.58 -18.54 16.60
CA VAL A 199 12.78 -17.87 17.16
C VAL A 199 13.53 -18.72 18.18
N GLU A 200 12.83 -19.55 18.97
CA GLU A 200 13.45 -20.41 19.99
C GLU A 200 14.37 -21.51 19.41
N TYR A 201 14.27 -21.77 18.11
CA TYR A 201 15.06 -22.78 17.37
C TYR A 201 16.10 -22.16 16.42
N LEU A 202 16.23 -20.84 16.40
CA LEU A 202 17.14 -20.12 15.51
C LEU A 202 18.36 -19.59 16.27
N ASP A 203 19.45 -19.38 15.55
CA ASP A 203 20.49 -18.47 16.03
C ASP A 203 19.89 -17.06 16.16
N PHE A 204 20.18 -16.37 17.27
CA PHE A 204 19.50 -15.12 17.57
C PHE A 204 20.00 -13.94 16.72
N GLU A 205 21.27 -13.95 16.29
CA GLU A 205 21.77 -12.93 15.36
C GLU A 205 21.15 -13.13 13.98
N ASP A 206 21.12 -14.37 13.48
CA ASP A 206 20.46 -14.69 12.21
C ASP A 206 18.96 -14.32 12.25
N PHE A 207 18.28 -14.59 13.36
CA PHE A 207 16.89 -14.16 13.56
C PHE A 207 16.74 -12.65 13.49
N LYS A 208 17.62 -11.88 14.14
CA LYS A 208 17.55 -10.40 14.14
C LYS A 208 17.73 -9.84 12.73
N ASP A 209 18.66 -10.36 11.97
CA ASP A 209 18.91 -9.93 10.59
C ASP A 209 17.70 -10.21 9.69
N ASN A 210 17.14 -11.42 9.78
CA ASN A 210 15.94 -11.80 9.04
C ASN A 210 14.71 -11.00 9.49
N LEU A 211 14.54 -10.76 10.79
CA LEU A 211 13.43 -9.98 11.34
C LEU A 211 13.51 -8.55 10.82
N GLN A 212 14.68 -7.93 10.92
CA GLN A 212 14.89 -6.55 10.50
C GLN A 212 14.67 -6.40 9.00
N SER A 213 15.25 -7.29 8.19
CA SER A 213 15.12 -7.26 6.74
C SER A 213 13.65 -7.40 6.31
N LEU A 214 12.97 -8.45 6.78
CA LEU A 214 11.61 -8.76 6.36
C LEU A 214 10.59 -7.75 6.89
N SER A 215 10.75 -7.25 8.13
CA SER A 215 9.85 -6.21 8.65
C SER A 215 9.98 -4.91 7.87
N LYS A 216 11.21 -4.52 7.51
CA LYS A 216 11.48 -3.32 6.73
C LYS A 216 10.88 -3.41 5.33
N GLU A 217 10.98 -4.58 4.69
CA GLU A 217 10.39 -4.85 3.38
C GLU A 217 8.86 -4.78 3.42
N ILE A 218 8.21 -5.44 4.40
CA ILE A 218 6.75 -5.38 4.56
C ILE A 218 6.27 -3.96 4.82
N CYS A 219 6.94 -3.21 5.71
CA CYS A 219 6.55 -1.84 5.99
C CYS A 219 6.70 -0.94 4.76
N PHE A 220 7.72 -1.15 3.93
CA PHE A 220 7.85 -0.44 2.67
C PHE A 220 6.68 -0.71 1.75
N GLU A 221 6.53 -1.98 1.36
CA GLU A 221 5.65 -2.38 0.28
C GLU A 221 4.19 -2.12 0.64
N LEU A 222 3.81 -2.30 1.91
CA LEU A 222 2.44 -2.04 2.32
C LEU A 222 2.13 -0.53 2.41
N LYS A 223 3.09 0.32 2.80
CA LYS A 223 2.92 1.78 2.76
C LYS A 223 2.80 2.27 1.31
N ASP A 224 3.65 1.76 0.44
CA ASP A 224 3.65 2.08 -0.99
C ASP A 224 2.35 1.63 -1.68
N HIS A 225 1.91 0.41 -1.40
CA HIS A 225 0.65 -0.12 -1.89
C HIS A 225 -0.56 0.73 -1.45
N ILE A 226 -0.64 1.04 -0.15
CA ILE A 226 -1.69 1.92 0.39
C ILE A 226 -1.64 3.31 -0.25
N PHE A 227 -0.45 3.81 -0.57
CA PHE A 227 -0.30 5.08 -1.29
C PHE A 227 -0.93 5.00 -2.69
N LYS A 228 -0.60 3.97 -3.46
CA LYS A 228 -1.18 3.72 -4.80
C LYS A 228 -2.70 3.65 -4.73
N GLU A 229 -3.25 3.03 -3.69
CA GLU A 229 -4.68 2.92 -3.50
C GLU A 229 -5.33 4.26 -3.13
N ASN A 230 -4.88 4.88 -2.05
CA ASN A 230 -5.49 6.10 -1.50
C ASN A 230 -5.41 7.29 -2.47
N TYR A 231 -4.30 7.46 -3.16
CA TYR A 231 -4.01 8.67 -3.91
C TYR A 231 -4.16 8.51 -5.42
N ILE A 232 -4.31 7.29 -5.92
CA ILE A 232 -4.41 7.05 -7.35
C ILE A 232 -5.62 6.16 -7.68
N LEU A 233 -5.68 4.94 -7.16
CA LEU A 233 -6.71 3.98 -7.54
C LEU A 233 -8.10 4.39 -7.06
N TYR A 234 -8.24 4.80 -5.80
CA TYR A 234 -9.54 5.19 -5.23
C TYR A 234 -10.09 6.49 -5.84
N PRO A 235 -9.29 7.55 -6.07
CA PRO A 235 -9.72 8.70 -6.87
C PRO A 235 -10.17 8.28 -8.27
N THR A 236 -9.41 7.41 -8.94
CA THR A 236 -9.78 6.88 -10.26
C THR A 236 -11.10 6.12 -10.22
N ALA A 237 -11.34 5.34 -9.16
CA ALA A 237 -12.60 4.62 -8.97
C ALA A 237 -13.79 5.56 -8.78
N LEU A 238 -13.64 6.58 -7.95
CA LEU A 238 -14.67 7.59 -7.73
C LEU A 238 -14.93 8.42 -9.00
N GLU A 239 -13.90 8.61 -9.84
CA GLU A 239 -14.08 9.24 -11.15
C GLU A 239 -14.84 8.33 -12.12
N ALA A 240 -14.49 7.05 -12.21
CA ALA A 240 -15.06 6.12 -13.18
C ALA A 240 -16.47 5.60 -12.80
N ILE A 241 -16.79 5.53 -11.51
CA ILE A 241 -18.05 4.98 -10.99
C ILE A 241 -18.96 6.12 -10.52
N LYS A 242 -19.83 6.60 -11.41
CA LYS A 242 -20.78 7.70 -11.14
C LYS A 242 -22.14 7.27 -10.62
N ASP A 243 -22.44 5.97 -10.62
CA ASP A 243 -23.74 5.45 -10.20
C ASP A 243 -23.75 5.15 -8.71
N GLU A 244 -24.44 5.97 -7.93
CA GLU A 244 -24.62 5.79 -6.48
C GLU A 244 -25.26 4.44 -6.13
N LYS A 245 -26.19 3.93 -6.95
CA LYS A 245 -26.83 2.62 -6.68
C LYS A 245 -25.84 1.47 -6.84
N LEU A 246 -24.85 1.62 -7.71
CA LEU A 246 -23.80 0.64 -7.83
C LEU A 246 -22.92 0.64 -6.59
N TRP A 247 -22.58 1.81 -6.04
CA TRP A 247 -21.86 1.92 -4.77
C TRP A 247 -22.63 1.29 -3.60
N GLU A 248 -23.96 1.47 -3.54
CA GLU A 248 -24.82 0.77 -2.57
C GLU A 248 -24.75 -0.76 -2.75
N SER A 249 -24.87 -1.26 -3.97
CA SER A 249 -24.76 -2.70 -4.25
C SER A 249 -23.37 -3.26 -3.93
N MET A 250 -22.30 -2.48 -4.18
CA MET A 250 -20.94 -2.86 -3.80
C MET A 250 -20.80 -2.93 -2.29
N ARG A 251 -21.39 -1.99 -1.55
CA ARG A 251 -21.42 -2.03 -0.09
C ARG A 251 -22.09 -3.31 0.43
N GLU A 252 -23.22 -3.71 -0.14
CA GLU A 252 -23.89 -4.97 0.24
C GLU A 252 -22.99 -6.20 0.01
N LYS A 253 -22.24 -6.24 -1.09
CA LYS A 253 -21.26 -7.32 -1.33
C LYS A 253 -20.10 -7.28 -0.33
N CYS A 254 -19.67 -6.08 0.07
CA CYS A 254 -18.66 -5.92 1.13
C CYS A 254 -19.20 -6.41 2.49
N ASP A 255 -20.48 -6.17 2.80
CA ASP A 255 -21.14 -6.70 3.99
C ASP A 255 -21.12 -8.25 4.00
N ASP A 256 -21.38 -8.88 2.85
CA ASP A 256 -21.35 -10.34 2.70
C ASP A 256 -19.94 -10.94 2.87
N ILE A 257 -18.90 -10.22 2.44
CA ILE A 257 -17.49 -10.63 2.63
C ILE A 257 -17.06 -10.46 4.09
N GLY A 258 -17.53 -9.40 4.75
CA GLY A 258 -17.16 -9.03 6.11
C GLY A 258 -16.07 -7.96 6.17
N TYR A 259 -15.67 -7.60 7.39
CA TYR A 259 -14.76 -6.50 7.69
C TYR A 259 -13.61 -6.93 8.58
N CYS A 260 -12.48 -6.23 8.45
CA CYS A 260 -11.32 -6.44 9.31
C CYS A 260 -11.71 -6.27 10.80
N PRO A 261 -11.09 -7.00 11.74
CA PRO A 261 -11.39 -6.88 13.16
C PRO A 261 -11.19 -5.45 13.71
N PHE A 262 -10.32 -4.66 13.07
CA PHE A 262 -10.00 -3.29 13.43
C PHE A 262 -10.82 -2.23 12.67
N THR A 263 -11.73 -2.63 11.78
CA THR A 263 -12.56 -1.69 11.02
C THR A 263 -13.42 -0.85 11.97
N PRO A 264 -13.43 0.49 11.84
CA PRO A 264 -14.28 1.33 12.67
C PRO A 264 -15.76 0.98 12.52
N LYS A 265 -16.47 0.87 13.66
CA LYS A 265 -17.89 0.48 13.67
C LYS A 265 -18.77 1.48 12.94
N GLU A 266 -18.35 2.74 12.90
CA GLU A 266 -19.03 3.84 12.22
C GLU A 266 -19.01 3.69 10.70
N CYS A 267 -18.07 2.90 10.14
CA CYS A 267 -18.02 2.59 8.71
C CYS A 267 -19.00 1.47 8.32
N ILE A 268 -19.35 0.60 9.27
CA ILE A 268 -20.12 -0.62 9.01
C ILE A 268 -21.61 -0.43 9.37
N LYS A 269 -21.92 0.49 10.28
CA LYS A 269 -23.30 0.70 10.74
C LYS A 269 -24.21 1.18 9.60
N LYS A 270 -25.35 0.51 9.47
CA LYS A 270 -26.48 0.90 8.61
C LYS A 270 -27.20 2.12 9.16
#